data_AF-A0A7V9KCE5-F1
#
_entry.id   AF-A0A7V9KCE5-F1
#
_cell.length_a   1.000
_cell.length_b   1.000
_cell.length_c   1.000
_cell.angle_alpha   90.00
_cell.angle_beta   90.00
_cell.angle_gamma   90.00
#
_symmetry.space_group_name_H-M   'P 1'
#
loop_
_entity.id
_entity.type
_entity.pdbx_description
1 polymer ?
#
loop_
_entity_poly.entity_id
_entity_poly.type
_entity_poly.pdbx_seq_one_letter_code
_entity_poly.pdbx_strand_id
1 'polypeptide(L)'
;MPKSTSQYICSNCGFTSPKWHGRCPQCGEWETMAETAIVRAVSGGTTSMSALSRGRRPSLVRPTPLSEVSSEGHARIQVPISEFNRVVGGGLVPGSLVLIGGSPGIGKSTLTSMALGNLAGTGHRTLYVSGEESAAQIKLRAERLPGAALSVPVLAETDLDVVLATLEAERPEVVVIDSVQTLVASELTGAAGSVGQVREVADRLTRLAKVRGIATVLVGHVTKEGSLAGPRVLEHLVDCVLQFEGERERFYRTLRALKNRFGSTNDVGVFEMRQGGLVEVADASARFVGEATRAPGSVVLAAMEGSRPLLVEVQALVSPSEIVPPRRVCTGIDRNRLALVLAVLGRHAGIGVGSADVFVNVAGGVRVDEPGADLAVALAVASAARGMRLGRPESPVACFGEVGLTGELRSVAHADRRLAEARKFGLAPVIGPESVTLKAAIKEVLPTARPVAA
;
A
#
# COMPACT_ATOMS: atom_id res chain seq x y z
N MET A 1 -34.02 12.82 28.85
CA MET A 1 -33.59 11.47 28.39
C MET A 1 -32.53 10.96 29.36
N PRO A 2 -32.63 9.72 29.87
CA PRO A 2 -31.61 9.18 30.77
C PRO A 2 -30.30 9.03 29.99
N LYS A 3 -29.22 9.66 30.47
CA LYS A 3 -27.89 9.60 29.85
C LYS A 3 -27.45 8.14 29.74
N SER A 4 -27.07 7.71 28.53
CA SER A 4 -26.37 6.45 28.33
C SER A 4 -25.14 6.43 29.22
N THR A 5 -24.97 5.37 29.99
CA THR A 5 -23.79 5.19 30.84
C THR A 5 -22.76 4.44 30.01
N SER A 6 -21.58 5.00 29.77
CA SER A 6 -20.48 4.31 29.10
C SER A 6 -19.51 3.73 30.13
N GLN A 7 -18.76 2.70 29.73
CA GLN A 7 -17.69 2.10 30.52
C GLN A 7 -16.46 1.85 29.63
N TYR A 8 -15.27 1.87 30.20
CA TYR A 8 -14.03 1.56 29.50
C TYR A 8 -13.64 0.11 29.76
N ILE A 9 -13.41 -0.67 28.71
CA ILE A 9 -13.04 -2.08 28.78
C ILE A 9 -11.64 -2.27 28.19
N CYS A 10 -10.75 -2.93 28.91
CA CYS A 10 -9.42 -3.30 28.41
C CYS A 10 -9.54 -4.41 27.35
N SER A 11 -9.06 -4.17 26.13
CA SER A 11 -9.04 -5.16 25.05
C SER A 11 -8.07 -6.33 25.30
N ASN A 12 -7.15 -6.19 26.26
CA ASN A 12 -6.16 -7.23 26.58
C ASN A 12 -6.61 -8.15 27.73
N CYS A 13 -7.16 -7.58 28.81
CA CYS A 13 -7.51 -8.35 30.01
C CYS A 13 -8.99 -8.27 30.44
N GLY A 14 -9.81 -7.52 29.71
CA GLY A 14 -11.24 -7.38 30.02
C GLY A 14 -11.57 -6.49 31.22
N PHE A 15 -10.57 -5.85 31.86
CA PHE A 15 -10.80 -4.94 32.98
C PHE A 15 -11.76 -3.80 32.60
N THR A 16 -12.81 -3.62 33.40
CA THR A 16 -13.82 -2.57 33.20
C THR A 16 -13.64 -1.43 34.19
N SER A 17 -13.69 -0.18 33.72
CA SER A 17 -13.64 1.01 34.57
C SER A 17 -14.64 2.07 34.08
N PRO A 18 -15.33 2.77 34.98
CA PRO A 18 -16.21 3.90 34.61
C PRO A 18 -15.43 5.13 34.13
N LYS A 19 -14.11 5.20 34.38
CA LYS A 19 -13.23 6.29 33.93
C LYS A 19 -12.11 5.76 33.05
N TRP A 20 -11.72 6.55 32.05
CA TRP A 20 -10.54 6.23 31.25
C TRP A 20 -9.28 6.36 32.10
N HIS A 21 -8.42 5.37 31.99
CA HIS A 21 -7.08 5.40 32.52
C HIS A 21 -6.18 5.04 31.33
N GLY A 22 -5.33 5.95 30.86
CA GLY A 22 -4.52 5.74 29.64
C GLY A 22 -3.66 4.48 29.65
N ARG A 23 -3.39 3.95 30.84
CA ARG A 23 -2.81 2.64 31.11
C ARG A 23 -3.84 1.76 31.83
N CYS A 24 -4.03 0.52 31.38
CA CYS A 24 -4.87 -0.43 32.09
C CYS A 24 -4.28 -0.71 33.49
N PRO A 25 -5.02 -0.45 34.58
CA PRO A 25 -4.51 -0.66 35.94
C PRO A 25 -4.36 -2.14 36.31
N GLN A 26 -4.98 -3.06 35.56
CA GLN A 26 -4.88 -4.51 35.80
C GLN A 26 -3.70 -5.15 35.08
N CYS A 27 -3.56 -4.95 33.76
CA CYS A 27 -2.49 -5.59 32.98
C CYS A 27 -1.30 -4.68 32.68
N GLY A 28 -1.37 -3.38 33.04
CA GLY A 28 -0.28 -2.44 32.83
C GLY A 28 -0.06 -2.02 31.38
N GLU A 29 -0.88 -2.47 30.45
CA GLU A 29 -0.76 -2.14 29.02
C GLU A 29 -1.36 -0.77 28.71
N TRP A 30 -0.69 -0.02 27.85
CA TRP A 30 -1.13 1.29 27.38
C TRP A 30 -2.11 1.15 26.21
N GLU A 31 -3.01 2.12 26.05
CA GLU A 31 -3.94 2.22 24.91
C GLU A 31 -4.90 1.04 24.69
N THR A 32 -5.01 0.13 25.66
CA THR A 32 -5.91 -1.03 25.58
C THR A 32 -7.33 -0.73 26.09
N MET A 33 -7.53 0.39 26.81
CA MET A 33 -8.82 0.76 27.39
C MET A 33 -9.72 1.44 26.34
N ALA A 34 -10.74 0.74 25.84
CA ALA A 34 -11.70 1.25 24.87
C ALA A 34 -13.04 1.58 25.55
N GLU A 35 -13.63 2.72 25.22
CA GLU A 35 -14.99 3.06 25.67
C GLU A 35 -16.03 2.15 24.99
N THR A 36 -17.03 1.71 25.74
CA THR A 36 -18.14 0.87 25.27
C THR A 36 -19.43 1.34 25.96
N ALA A 37 -20.50 1.50 25.20
CA ALA A 37 -21.80 1.88 25.75
C ALA A 37 -22.42 0.72 26.57
N ILE A 38 -22.97 1.01 27.75
CA ILE A 38 -23.72 0.04 28.54
C ILE A 38 -25.17 0.04 28.06
N VAL A 39 -25.61 -1.05 27.43
CA VAL A 39 -27.04 -1.30 27.22
C VAL A 39 -27.62 -1.79 28.54
N ARG A 40 -28.33 -0.91 29.26
CA ARG A 40 -29.09 -1.33 30.45
C ARG A 40 -30.24 -2.24 30.00
N ALA A 41 -30.16 -3.52 30.34
CA ALA A 41 -31.34 -4.38 30.34
C ALA A 41 -32.34 -3.79 31.35
N VAL A 42 -33.54 -3.47 30.89
CA VAL A 42 -34.62 -2.96 31.75
C VAL A 42 -35.06 -4.10 32.66
N SER A 43 -34.62 -4.08 33.91
CA SER A 43 -35.04 -5.00 34.95
C SER A 43 -36.31 -4.48 35.61
N GLY A 44 -37.44 -5.15 35.41
CA GLY A 44 -38.65 -4.93 36.21
C GLY A 44 -39.86 -5.72 35.72
N GLY A 45 -40.30 -6.70 36.53
CA GLY A 45 -41.66 -7.25 36.48
C GLY A 45 -41.77 -8.75 36.21
N THR A 46 -41.79 -9.55 37.27
CA THR A 46 -42.35 -10.91 37.27
C THR A 46 -43.80 -10.88 36.78
N THR A 47 -44.03 -11.23 35.52
CA THR A 47 -45.35 -11.61 35.01
C THR A 47 -45.20 -12.74 33.99
N SER A 48 -45.88 -13.85 34.31
CA SER A 48 -46.38 -14.91 33.42
C SER A 48 -45.87 -14.93 31.98
N MET A 49 -45.15 -16.00 31.64
CA MET A 49 -44.81 -16.40 30.27
C MET A 49 -46.05 -16.79 29.46
N SER A 50 -46.83 -15.83 28.98
CA SER A 50 -47.69 -16.03 27.82
C SER A 50 -48.13 -14.70 27.26
N ALA A 51 -48.00 -14.56 25.93
CA ALA A 51 -48.39 -13.40 25.13
C ALA A 51 -47.42 -12.23 25.15
N LEU A 52 -46.38 -12.31 24.29
CA LEU A 52 -45.86 -11.23 23.43
C LEU A 52 -44.60 -11.72 22.70
N SER A 53 -44.79 -12.55 21.67
CA SER A 53 -43.75 -12.74 20.64
C SER A 53 -44.43 -12.99 19.29
N ARG A 54 -44.88 -11.90 18.66
CA ARG A 54 -45.10 -11.81 17.21
C ARG A 54 -43.96 -11.02 16.55
N GLY A 55 -42.73 -11.31 16.95
CA GLY A 55 -41.52 -10.80 16.32
C GLY A 55 -40.52 -11.93 16.24
N ARG A 56 -40.35 -12.50 15.03
CA ARG A 56 -39.36 -13.51 14.60
C ARG A 56 -38.58 -14.20 15.74
N ARG A 57 -38.88 -15.48 15.99
CA ARG A 57 -37.92 -16.41 16.62
C ARG A 57 -36.58 -16.27 15.88
N PRO A 58 -35.42 -16.19 16.57
CA PRO A 58 -34.14 -16.26 15.89
C PRO A 58 -34.14 -17.55 15.07
N SER A 59 -34.06 -17.43 13.75
CA SER A 59 -33.93 -18.58 12.88
C SER A 59 -32.65 -19.29 13.29
N LEU A 60 -32.76 -20.52 13.80
CA LEU A 60 -31.61 -21.36 14.04
C LEU A 60 -30.92 -21.58 12.69
N VAL A 61 -29.83 -20.85 12.46
CA VAL A 61 -28.97 -21.06 11.30
C VAL A 61 -28.30 -22.41 11.51
N ARG A 62 -28.68 -23.40 10.71
CA ARG A 62 -28.05 -24.71 10.77
C ARG A 62 -26.65 -24.60 10.18
N PRO A 63 -25.61 -25.17 10.83
CA PRO A 63 -24.30 -25.27 10.22
C PRO A 63 -24.39 -26.05 8.91
N THR A 64 -23.92 -25.44 7.82
CA THR A 64 -23.84 -26.07 6.50
C THR A 64 -22.40 -26.54 6.27
N PRO A 65 -22.15 -27.80 5.88
CA PRO A 65 -20.83 -28.24 5.46
C PRO A 65 -20.26 -27.33 4.38
N LEU A 66 -18.96 -27.00 4.43
CA LEU A 66 -18.32 -26.12 3.45
C LEU A 66 -18.50 -26.60 2.01
N SER A 67 -18.60 -27.92 1.78
CA SER A 67 -18.88 -28.54 0.48
C SER A 67 -20.25 -28.21 -0.10
N GLU A 68 -21.21 -27.82 0.75
CA GLU A 68 -22.60 -27.50 0.40
C GLU A 68 -22.84 -25.98 0.38
N VAL A 69 -21.85 -25.17 0.76
CA VAL A 69 -21.91 -23.71 0.61
C VAL A 69 -21.72 -23.37 -0.85
N SER A 70 -22.81 -22.97 -1.51
CA SER A 70 -22.76 -22.42 -2.86
C SER A 70 -21.82 -21.22 -2.89
N SER A 71 -20.82 -21.26 -3.76
CA SER A 71 -20.06 -20.07 -4.14
C SER A 71 -20.92 -19.16 -5.01
N GLU A 72 -22.06 -18.68 -4.48
CA GLU A 72 -22.83 -17.60 -5.09
C GLU A 72 -21.93 -16.36 -5.04
N GLY A 73 -21.05 -16.33 -6.04
CA GLY A 73 -20.04 -15.33 -6.25
C GLY A 73 -20.77 -14.04 -6.48
N HIS A 74 -20.76 -13.18 -5.48
CA HIS A 74 -21.17 -11.81 -5.68
C HIS A 74 -20.28 -11.28 -6.79
N ALA A 75 -20.84 -11.04 -7.97
CA ALA A 75 -20.09 -10.60 -9.13
C ALA A 75 -19.32 -9.34 -8.73
N ARG A 76 -17.99 -9.40 -8.84
CA ARG A 76 -17.14 -8.29 -8.44
C ARG A 76 -17.45 -7.07 -9.29
N ILE A 77 -17.59 -5.92 -8.65
CA ILE A 77 -17.75 -4.64 -9.31
C ILE A 77 -16.37 -4.23 -9.85
N GLN A 78 -16.20 -4.31 -11.16
CA GLN A 78 -14.98 -3.88 -11.84
C GLN A 78 -14.94 -2.35 -11.84
N VAL A 79 -13.96 -1.78 -11.14
CA VAL A 79 -13.68 -0.35 -11.28
C VAL A 79 -12.96 -0.13 -12.61
N PRO A 80 -13.29 0.86 -13.45
CA PRO A 80 -12.50 1.18 -14.64
C PRO A 80 -11.14 1.84 -14.31
N ILE A 81 -10.36 1.17 -13.45
CA ILE A 81 -9.00 1.45 -12.99
C ILE A 81 -8.35 0.07 -12.77
N SER A 82 -7.62 -0.42 -13.77
CA SER A 82 -7.06 -1.78 -13.82
C SER A 82 -6.11 -2.11 -12.66
N GLU A 83 -5.24 -1.18 -12.30
CA GLU A 83 -4.27 -1.28 -11.21
C GLU A 83 -4.97 -1.31 -9.85
N PHE A 84 -6.09 -0.59 -9.70
CA PHE A 84 -6.92 -0.69 -8.51
C PHE A 84 -7.56 -2.08 -8.40
N ASN A 85 -8.20 -2.55 -9.49
CA ASN A 85 -8.79 -3.89 -9.52
C ASN A 85 -7.77 -4.96 -9.17
N ARG A 86 -6.56 -4.90 -9.74
CA ARG A 86 -5.46 -5.82 -9.43
C ARG A 86 -5.23 -5.91 -7.91
N VAL A 87 -5.06 -4.78 -7.24
CA VAL A 87 -4.75 -4.74 -5.81
C VAL A 87 -5.91 -5.25 -4.94
N VAL A 88 -7.16 -4.98 -5.30
CA VAL A 88 -8.33 -5.48 -4.55
C VAL A 88 -8.70 -6.94 -4.89
N GLY A 89 -7.91 -7.62 -5.73
CA GLY A 89 -8.14 -9.03 -6.08
C GLY A 89 -9.12 -9.24 -7.25
N GLY A 90 -9.11 -8.31 -8.20
CA GLY A 90 -9.92 -8.34 -9.41
C GLY A 90 -11.26 -7.62 -9.29
N GLY A 91 -11.41 -6.63 -8.42
CA GLY A 91 -12.63 -5.78 -8.30
C GLY A 91 -13.24 -5.76 -6.90
N LEU A 92 -14.11 -4.79 -6.65
CA LEU A 92 -14.77 -4.59 -5.35
C LEU A 92 -15.82 -5.69 -5.10
N VAL A 93 -15.84 -6.22 -3.88
CA VAL A 93 -16.80 -7.25 -3.48
C VAL A 93 -18.02 -6.58 -2.84
N PRO A 94 -19.25 -6.84 -3.33
CA PRO A 94 -20.47 -6.38 -2.66
C PRO A 94 -20.53 -6.82 -1.20
N GLY A 95 -20.93 -5.91 -0.30
CA GLY A 95 -21.02 -6.17 1.13
C GLY A 95 -19.67 -6.26 1.87
N SER A 96 -18.60 -5.73 1.27
CA SER A 96 -17.26 -5.70 1.86
C SER A 96 -16.80 -4.30 2.23
N LEU A 97 -15.81 -4.24 3.13
CA LEU A 97 -15.10 -3.01 3.49
C LEU A 97 -13.64 -3.04 3.04
N VAL A 98 -13.24 -2.00 2.32
CA VAL A 98 -11.86 -1.73 1.89
C VAL A 98 -11.36 -0.47 2.59
N LEU A 99 -10.29 -0.55 3.36
CA LEU A 99 -9.63 0.61 3.96
C LEU A 99 -8.46 1.06 3.09
N ILE A 100 -8.39 2.35 2.74
CA ILE A 100 -7.26 2.96 2.06
C ILE A 100 -6.54 3.90 3.02
N GLY A 101 -5.37 3.46 3.49
CA GLY A 101 -4.41 4.22 4.27
C GLY A 101 -3.39 4.94 3.40
N GLY A 102 -2.79 6.00 3.94
CA GLY A 102 -1.70 6.73 3.27
C GLY A 102 -1.49 8.12 3.83
N SER A 103 -0.32 8.70 3.56
CA SER A 103 0.03 10.04 4.04
C SER A 103 -0.92 11.12 3.48
N PRO A 104 -1.13 12.24 4.20
CA PRO A 104 -1.89 13.37 3.67
C PRO A 104 -1.30 13.88 2.35
N GLY A 105 -2.14 14.11 1.34
CA GLY A 105 -1.73 14.57 0.01
C GLY A 105 -1.20 13.49 -0.94
N ILE A 106 -1.16 12.21 -0.54
CA ILE A 106 -0.78 11.10 -1.43
C ILE A 106 -1.82 10.78 -2.52
N GLY A 107 -2.99 11.42 -2.49
CA GLY A 107 -4.01 11.27 -3.53
C GLY A 107 -5.02 10.16 -3.26
N LYS A 108 -5.23 9.75 -2.00
CA LYS A 108 -6.29 8.79 -1.61
C LYS A 108 -7.67 9.25 -2.11
N SER A 109 -8.04 10.46 -1.75
CA SER A 109 -9.30 11.09 -2.15
C SER A 109 -9.39 11.30 -3.66
N THR A 110 -8.26 11.53 -4.35
CA THR A 110 -8.20 11.57 -5.82
C THR A 110 -8.54 10.21 -6.42
N LEU A 111 -7.88 9.14 -5.94
CA LEU A 111 -8.11 7.78 -6.40
C LEU A 111 -9.56 7.34 -6.18
N THR A 112 -10.13 7.62 -5.02
CA THR A 112 -11.51 7.24 -4.68
C THR A 112 -12.54 8.05 -5.47
N SER A 113 -12.33 9.36 -5.65
CA SER A 113 -13.19 10.17 -6.54
C SER A 113 -13.16 9.66 -7.98
N MET A 114 -11.98 9.31 -8.51
CA MET A 114 -11.86 8.72 -9.85
C MET A 114 -12.56 7.36 -9.94
N ALA A 115 -12.40 6.51 -8.92
CA ALA A 115 -13.05 5.21 -8.88
C ALA A 115 -14.59 5.34 -8.91
N LEU A 116 -15.17 6.22 -8.09
CA LEU A 116 -16.61 6.46 -8.12
C LEU A 116 -17.07 7.10 -9.43
N GLY A 117 -16.34 8.09 -9.95
CA GLY A 117 -16.68 8.74 -11.23
C GLY A 117 -16.70 7.75 -12.39
N ASN A 118 -15.71 6.85 -12.45
CA ASN A 118 -15.63 5.82 -13.48
C ASN A 118 -16.76 4.79 -13.35
N LEU A 119 -17.09 4.38 -12.12
CA LEU A 119 -18.23 3.47 -11.86
C LEU A 119 -19.57 4.11 -12.22
N ALA A 120 -19.79 5.38 -11.86
CA ALA A 120 -20.98 6.13 -12.24
C ALA A 120 -21.11 6.22 -13.77
N GLY A 121 -20.00 6.45 -14.47
CA GLY A 121 -19.95 6.44 -15.94
C GLY A 121 -20.33 5.10 -16.59
N THR A 122 -20.20 3.99 -15.85
CA THR A 122 -20.64 2.65 -16.28
C THR A 122 -22.06 2.29 -15.81
N GLY A 123 -22.77 3.21 -15.15
CA GLY A 123 -24.15 3.04 -14.71
C GLY A 123 -24.34 2.52 -13.29
N HIS A 124 -23.27 2.34 -12.51
CA HIS A 124 -23.38 1.94 -11.11
C HIS A 124 -23.84 3.11 -10.24
N ARG A 125 -24.66 2.82 -9.22
CA ARG A 125 -25.07 3.82 -8.23
C ARG A 125 -23.95 4.02 -7.22
N THR A 126 -23.39 5.23 -7.18
CA THR A 126 -22.28 5.59 -6.30
C THR A 126 -22.67 6.68 -5.31
N LEU A 127 -21.99 6.75 -4.16
CA LEU A 127 -22.13 7.86 -3.22
C LEU A 127 -20.78 8.24 -2.62
N TYR A 128 -20.45 9.53 -2.58
CA TYR A 128 -19.29 10.05 -1.86
C TYR A 128 -19.74 10.71 -0.56
N VAL A 129 -19.36 10.15 0.59
CA VAL A 129 -19.61 10.75 1.91
C VAL A 129 -18.33 11.40 2.38
N SER A 130 -18.42 12.68 2.75
CA SER A 130 -17.29 13.46 3.25
C SER A 130 -17.63 14.08 4.60
N GLY A 131 -16.75 13.88 5.58
CA GLY A 131 -16.78 14.64 6.83
C GLY A 131 -15.64 15.65 6.95
N GLU A 132 -14.66 15.63 6.04
CA GLU A 132 -13.53 16.58 6.03
C GLU A 132 -13.77 17.81 5.13
N GLU A 133 -14.24 17.57 3.90
CA GLU A 133 -14.40 18.60 2.88
C GLU A 133 -15.88 18.92 2.64
N SER A 134 -16.16 20.19 2.35
CA SER A 134 -17.48 20.62 1.88
C SER A 134 -17.76 20.12 0.45
N ALA A 135 -19.04 20.01 0.10
CA ALA A 135 -19.46 19.65 -1.27
C ALA A 135 -18.84 20.57 -2.35
N ALA A 136 -18.68 21.86 -2.04
CA ALA A 136 -18.05 22.82 -2.97
C ALA A 136 -16.56 22.51 -3.22
N GLN A 137 -15.81 22.13 -2.17
CA GLN A 137 -14.40 21.76 -2.29
C GLN A 137 -14.22 20.46 -3.08
N ILE A 138 -15.10 19.48 -2.84
CA ILE A 138 -15.11 18.22 -3.59
C ILE A 138 -15.41 18.47 -5.06
N LYS A 139 -16.39 19.32 -5.37
CA LYS A 139 -16.72 19.72 -6.74
C LYS A 139 -15.51 20.32 -7.47
N LEU A 140 -14.82 21.29 -6.86
CA LEU A 140 -13.63 21.92 -7.46
C LEU A 140 -12.52 20.91 -7.80
N ARG A 141 -12.39 19.84 -7.00
CA ARG A 141 -11.46 18.75 -7.28
C ARG A 141 -11.97 17.86 -8.40
N ALA A 142 -13.25 17.49 -8.38
CA ALA A 142 -13.89 16.65 -9.39
C ALA A 142 -13.89 17.30 -10.79
N GLU A 143 -13.96 18.62 -10.89
CA GLU A 143 -13.86 19.38 -12.16
C GLU A 143 -12.55 19.13 -12.92
N ARG A 144 -11.48 18.71 -12.23
CA ARG A 144 -10.17 18.43 -12.83
C ARG A 144 -10.00 16.96 -13.23
N LEU A 145 -10.87 16.09 -12.74
CA LEU A 145 -10.77 14.65 -12.98
C LEU A 145 -11.47 14.29 -14.29
N PRO A 146 -10.90 13.37 -15.09
CA PRO A 146 -11.56 12.87 -16.28
C PRO A 146 -12.79 12.02 -15.92
N GLY A 147 -13.68 11.82 -16.90
CA GLY A 147 -14.83 10.93 -16.77
C GLY A 147 -16.02 11.57 -16.05
N ALA A 148 -16.85 10.74 -15.42
CA ALA A 148 -18.11 11.15 -14.83
C ALA A 148 -17.97 11.52 -13.33
N ALA A 149 -16.83 12.08 -12.92
CA ALA A 149 -16.60 12.46 -11.52
C ALA A 149 -17.64 13.47 -10.99
N LEU A 150 -18.13 14.37 -11.84
CA LEU A 150 -19.17 15.35 -11.48
C LEU A 150 -20.58 14.76 -11.36
N SER A 151 -20.83 13.55 -11.85
CA SER A 151 -22.15 12.90 -11.69
C SER A 151 -22.26 12.11 -10.38
N VAL A 152 -21.20 12.03 -9.58
CA VAL A 152 -21.21 11.32 -8.29
C VAL A 152 -21.96 12.15 -7.25
N PRO A 153 -23.07 11.63 -6.68
CA PRO A 153 -23.73 12.27 -5.54
C PRO A 153 -22.80 12.41 -4.34
N VAL A 154 -22.87 13.55 -3.65
CA VAL A 154 -22.04 13.87 -2.48
C VAL A 154 -22.91 14.15 -1.27
N LEU A 155 -22.56 13.56 -0.12
CA LEU A 155 -23.10 13.88 1.20
C LEU A 155 -21.98 14.45 2.06
N ALA A 156 -22.10 15.72 2.48
CA ALA A 156 -21.18 16.35 3.41
C ALA A 156 -21.78 16.27 4.83
N GLU A 157 -21.44 15.22 5.57
CA GLU A 157 -22.05 14.90 6.86
C GLU A 157 -21.06 14.16 7.78
N THR A 158 -21.15 14.43 9.09
CA THR A 158 -20.31 13.81 10.12
C THR A 158 -21.08 12.94 11.09
N ASP A 159 -22.41 13.09 11.19
CA ASP A 159 -23.24 12.22 12.01
C ASP A 159 -23.42 10.84 11.36
N LEU A 160 -22.95 9.79 12.05
CA LEU A 160 -23.03 8.42 11.55
C LEU A 160 -24.48 7.95 11.33
N ASP A 161 -25.42 8.35 12.18
CA ASP A 161 -26.81 7.92 12.09
C ASP A 161 -27.46 8.47 10.81
N VAL A 162 -27.17 9.72 10.47
CA VAL A 162 -27.62 10.37 9.21
C VAL A 162 -27.00 9.69 7.99
N VAL A 163 -25.70 9.40 8.05
CA VAL A 163 -24.99 8.67 6.98
C VAL A 163 -25.63 7.30 6.75
N LEU A 164 -25.84 6.51 7.79
CA LEU A 164 -26.43 5.16 7.68
C LEU A 164 -27.86 5.22 7.13
N ALA A 165 -28.68 6.17 7.61
CA ALA A 165 -30.05 6.36 7.09
C ALA A 165 -30.05 6.72 5.59
N THR A 166 -29.11 7.57 5.17
CA THR A 166 -28.96 7.95 3.76
C THR A 166 -28.54 6.75 2.90
N LEU A 167 -27.61 5.93 3.38
CA LEU A 167 -27.21 4.70 2.68
C LEU A 167 -28.36 3.70 2.52
N GLU A 168 -29.26 3.62 3.50
CA GLU A 168 -30.45 2.77 3.39
C GLU A 168 -31.48 3.29 2.38
N ALA A 169 -31.63 4.61 2.28
CA ALA A 169 -32.55 5.27 1.37
C ALA A 169 -32.06 5.22 -0.08
N GLU A 170 -30.82 5.65 -0.32
CA GLU A 170 -30.23 5.79 -1.65
C GLU A 170 -29.79 4.44 -2.25
N ARG A 171 -29.43 3.48 -1.38
CA ARG A 171 -28.96 2.13 -1.76
C ARG A 171 -27.86 2.16 -2.84
N PRO A 172 -26.75 2.86 -2.63
CA PRO A 172 -25.63 2.83 -3.57
C PRO A 172 -25.05 1.41 -3.66
N GLU A 173 -24.50 1.05 -4.82
CA GLU A 173 -23.72 -0.19 -4.98
C GLU A 173 -22.31 -0.01 -4.42
N VAL A 174 -21.74 1.20 -4.54
CA VAL A 174 -20.42 1.55 -4.02
C VAL A 174 -20.48 2.89 -3.28
N VAL A 175 -19.90 2.94 -2.07
CA VAL A 175 -19.76 4.17 -1.29
C VAL A 175 -18.31 4.42 -0.90
N VAL A 176 -17.88 5.67 -0.96
CA VAL A 176 -16.62 6.14 -0.35
C VAL A 176 -16.95 6.98 0.88
N ILE A 177 -16.20 6.77 1.97
CA ILE A 177 -16.27 7.57 3.20
C ILE A 177 -14.91 8.23 3.44
N ASP A 178 -14.84 9.54 3.28
CA ASP A 178 -13.62 10.35 3.38
C ASP A 178 -13.74 11.46 4.44
N SER A 179 -13.26 11.27 5.67
CA SER A 179 -12.56 10.10 6.20
C SER A 179 -13.30 9.47 7.37
N VAL A 180 -13.02 8.20 7.64
CA VAL A 180 -13.66 7.46 8.74
C VAL A 180 -13.43 8.11 10.11
N GLN A 181 -12.33 8.85 10.27
CA GLN A 181 -12.01 9.56 11.52
C GLN A 181 -12.96 10.74 11.81
N THR A 182 -13.64 11.27 10.80
CA THR A 182 -14.53 12.44 10.97
C THR A 182 -15.94 12.08 11.40
N LEU A 183 -16.34 10.82 11.23
CA LEU A 183 -17.67 10.38 11.61
C LEU A 183 -17.78 10.24 13.14
N VAL A 184 -18.95 10.60 13.66
CA VAL A 184 -19.27 10.54 15.09
C VAL A 184 -20.51 9.70 15.31
N ALA A 185 -20.39 8.70 16.19
CA ALA A 185 -21.50 7.99 16.79
C ALA A 185 -21.95 8.73 18.06
N SER A 186 -23.18 9.21 18.05
CA SER A 186 -23.77 10.05 19.11
C SER A 186 -23.88 9.35 20.47
N GLU A 187 -23.93 8.02 20.49
CA GLU A 187 -23.99 7.18 21.70
C GLU A 187 -22.69 7.11 22.51
N LEU A 188 -21.55 7.51 21.93
CA LEU A 188 -20.23 7.47 22.55
C LEU A 188 -19.78 8.88 22.99
N THR A 189 -19.11 8.98 24.15
CA THR A 189 -18.65 10.29 24.66
C THR A 189 -17.29 10.71 24.11
N GLY A 190 -16.51 9.77 23.57
CA GLY A 190 -15.24 10.04 22.91
C GLY A 190 -15.36 10.99 21.72
N ALA A 191 -14.35 11.84 21.54
CA ALA A 191 -14.26 12.76 20.40
C ALA A 191 -14.09 12.02 19.07
N ALA A 192 -14.50 12.67 17.97
CA ALA A 192 -14.26 12.20 16.61
C ALA A 192 -12.78 11.79 16.41
N GLY A 193 -12.56 10.68 15.71
CA GLY A 193 -11.23 10.15 15.46
C GLY A 193 -10.60 9.38 16.63
N SER A 194 -11.25 9.34 17.81
CA SER A 194 -10.83 8.44 18.88
C SER A 194 -10.99 6.97 18.47
N VAL A 195 -10.16 6.10 19.05
CA VAL A 195 -10.16 4.65 18.75
C VAL A 195 -11.55 4.01 18.94
N GLY A 196 -12.29 4.43 19.99
CA GLY A 196 -13.65 3.95 20.25
C GLY A 196 -14.64 4.36 19.16
N GLN A 197 -14.66 5.65 18.79
CA GLN A 197 -15.51 6.19 17.72
C GLN A 197 -15.24 5.48 16.39
N VAL A 198 -13.97 5.38 15.99
CA VAL A 198 -13.57 4.78 14.72
C VAL A 198 -13.94 3.30 14.63
N ARG A 199 -13.82 2.54 15.74
CA ARG A 199 -14.25 1.13 15.79
C ARG A 199 -15.76 0.99 15.62
N GLU A 200 -16.55 1.77 16.35
CA GLU A 200 -18.01 1.71 16.29
C GLU A 200 -18.52 2.09 14.90
N VAL A 201 -17.99 3.16 14.31
CA VAL A 201 -18.28 3.59 12.94
C VAL A 201 -18.02 2.44 11.96
N ALA A 202 -16.84 1.83 12.00
CA ALA A 202 -16.48 0.76 11.08
C ALA A 202 -17.36 -0.50 11.27
N ASP A 203 -17.70 -0.86 12.50
CA ASP A 203 -18.54 -2.02 12.80
C ASP A 203 -19.99 -1.82 12.32
N ARG A 204 -20.58 -0.64 12.57
CA ARG A 204 -21.92 -0.28 12.07
C ARG A 204 -21.97 -0.25 10.54
N LEU A 205 -20.96 0.33 9.90
CA LEU A 205 -20.83 0.33 8.44
C LEU A 205 -20.66 -1.09 7.89
N THR A 206 -19.88 -1.95 8.56
CA THR A 206 -19.71 -3.36 8.17
C THR A 206 -21.03 -4.11 8.20
N ARG A 207 -21.81 -3.95 9.27
CA ARG A 207 -23.14 -4.57 9.37
C ARG A 207 -24.03 -4.12 8.23
N LEU A 208 -24.11 -2.80 7.99
CA LEU A 208 -24.97 -2.27 6.94
C LEU A 208 -24.53 -2.74 5.55
N ALA A 209 -23.23 -2.67 5.25
CA ALA A 209 -22.66 -3.12 3.98
C ALA A 209 -23.04 -4.57 3.70
N LYS A 210 -22.83 -5.49 4.66
CA LYS A 210 -23.17 -6.92 4.50
C LYS A 210 -24.66 -7.17 4.29
N VAL A 211 -25.52 -6.45 5.03
CA VAL A 211 -26.98 -6.61 4.92
C VAL A 211 -27.51 -6.07 3.58
N ARG A 212 -26.91 -5.00 3.06
CA ARG A 212 -27.39 -4.29 1.86
C ARG A 212 -26.60 -4.64 0.60
N GLY A 213 -25.52 -5.40 0.70
CA GLY A 213 -24.63 -5.73 -0.42
C GLY A 213 -23.84 -4.53 -0.94
N ILE A 214 -23.56 -3.52 -0.10
CA ILE A 214 -22.85 -2.30 -0.52
C ILE A 214 -21.33 -2.54 -0.43
N ALA A 215 -20.58 -2.21 -1.48
CA ALA A 215 -19.12 -2.17 -1.39
C ALA A 215 -18.68 -0.81 -0.79
N THR A 216 -18.02 -0.85 0.36
CA THR A 216 -17.67 0.35 1.12
C THR A 216 -16.16 0.57 1.11
N VAL A 217 -15.72 1.75 0.66
CA VAL A 217 -14.32 2.18 0.70
C VAL A 217 -14.15 3.25 1.78
N LEU A 218 -13.36 2.94 2.81
CA LEU A 218 -13.01 3.86 3.89
C LEU A 218 -11.67 4.52 3.58
N VAL A 219 -11.61 5.85 3.64
CA VAL A 219 -10.34 6.58 3.60
C VAL A 219 -9.86 6.84 5.03
N GLY A 220 -8.59 6.53 5.29
CA GLY A 220 -7.94 6.79 6.58
C GLY A 220 -6.61 7.52 6.43
N HIS A 221 -6.37 8.49 7.31
CA HIS A 221 -5.11 9.22 7.38
C HIS A 221 -4.04 8.48 8.22
N VAL A 222 -2.80 8.46 7.73
CA VAL A 222 -1.61 7.99 8.47
C VAL A 222 -0.87 9.21 9.03
N THR A 223 -0.66 9.27 10.35
CA THR A 223 0.10 10.34 11.03
C THR A 223 1.61 10.13 10.90
N LYS A 224 2.40 11.20 11.12
CA LYS A 224 3.86 11.27 10.87
C LYS A 224 4.73 10.28 11.65
N GLU A 225 4.22 9.63 12.68
CA GLU A 225 4.99 8.70 13.54
C GLU A 225 4.84 7.22 13.15
N GLY A 226 4.07 6.89 12.11
CA GLY A 226 3.76 5.49 11.77
C GLY A 226 2.88 4.77 12.81
N SER A 227 2.74 5.34 14.02
CA SER A 227 1.70 5.09 15.00
C SER A 227 0.41 5.75 14.56
N LEU A 228 -0.32 4.99 13.77
CA LEU A 228 -1.75 5.12 13.67
C LEU A 228 -2.39 5.19 15.06
N ALA A 229 -3.04 6.30 15.35
CA ALA A 229 -4.36 6.21 15.96
C ALA A 229 -5.32 5.55 14.93
N GLY A 230 -5.17 4.22 14.75
CA GLY A 230 -6.14 3.30 14.16
C GLY A 230 -6.41 3.27 12.64
N PRO A 231 -5.43 3.03 11.74
CA PRO A 231 -5.56 1.80 10.92
C PRO A 231 -5.25 0.43 11.54
N ARG A 232 -4.31 0.21 12.48
CA ARG A 232 -4.14 -1.12 13.12
C ARG A 232 -5.41 -1.59 13.84
N VAL A 233 -6.11 -0.62 14.39
CA VAL A 233 -7.43 -0.79 15.01
C VAL A 233 -8.48 -1.27 14.00
N LEU A 234 -8.46 -0.72 12.78
CA LEU A 234 -9.41 -1.04 11.71
C LEU A 234 -8.96 -2.23 10.86
N GLU A 235 -7.67 -2.53 10.81
CA GLU A 235 -7.06 -3.59 10.00
C GLU A 235 -7.73 -4.94 10.27
N HIS A 236 -8.10 -5.21 11.51
CA HIS A 236 -8.80 -6.44 11.89
C HIS A 236 -10.29 -6.41 11.54
N LEU A 237 -10.91 -5.23 11.52
CA LEU A 237 -12.35 -5.03 11.31
C LEU A 237 -12.75 -5.04 9.82
N VAL A 238 -11.86 -4.62 8.92
CA VAL A 238 -12.14 -4.55 7.49
C VAL A 238 -11.74 -5.84 6.75
N ASP A 239 -12.26 -6.01 5.53
CA ASP A 239 -11.97 -7.18 4.71
C ASP A 239 -10.69 -7.02 3.87
N CYS A 240 -10.40 -5.80 3.45
CA CYS A 240 -9.21 -5.44 2.69
C CYS A 240 -8.57 -4.16 3.25
N VAL A 241 -7.25 -4.12 3.36
CA VAL A 241 -6.45 -2.97 3.80
C VAL A 241 -5.45 -2.66 2.71
N LEU A 242 -5.57 -1.48 2.14
CA LEU A 242 -4.68 -0.93 1.12
C LEU A 242 -3.86 0.20 1.73
N GLN A 243 -2.60 0.25 1.34
CA GLN A 243 -1.66 1.30 1.71
C GLN A 243 -1.22 2.02 0.45
N PHE A 244 -1.43 3.33 0.41
CA PHE A 244 -1.03 4.18 -0.70
C PHE A 244 0.23 4.95 -0.32
N GLU A 245 1.32 4.68 -1.02
CA GLU A 245 2.67 5.15 -0.72
C GLU A 245 3.25 5.96 -1.87
N GLY A 246 4.17 6.86 -1.53
CA GLY A 246 4.89 7.72 -2.46
C GLY A 246 5.37 8.98 -1.75
N GLU A 247 6.58 9.42 -2.08
CA GLU A 247 7.13 10.67 -1.56
C GLU A 247 6.83 11.81 -2.54
N ARG A 248 6.80 13.05 -2.05
CA ARG A 248 6.46 14.23 -2.88
C ARG A 248 7.40 14.44 -4.06
N GLU A 249 8.64 14.00 -3.92
CA GLU A 249 9.72 14.14 -4.92
C GLU A 249 9.70 13.01 -5.96
N ARG A 250 8.85 12.00 -5.78
CA ARG A 250 8.80 10.81 -6.63
C ARG A 250 7.69 10.92 -7.65
N PHE A 251 8.00 10.46 -8.88
CA PHE A 251 7.04 10.44 -9.99
C PHE A 251 5.93 9.41 -9.77
N TYR A 252 6.25 8.29 -9.13
CA TYR A 252 5.32 7.18 -8.93
C TYR A 252 4.79 7.05 -7.51
N ARG A 253 3.55 6.58 -7.42
CA ARG A 253 2.83 6.24 -6.20
C ARG A 253 2.38 4.79 -6.28
N THR A 254 2.57 4.02 -5.21
CA THR A 254 2.27 2.59 -5.17
C THR A 254 1.11 2.31 -4.23
N LEU A 255 0.11 1.58 -4.72
CA LEU A 255 -1.00 1.07 -3.94
C LEU A 255 -0.75 -0.42 -3.66
N ARG A 256 -0.64 -0.79 -2.39
CA ARG A 256 -0.32 -2.16 -1.95
C ARG A 256 -1.40 -2.69 -1.02
N ALA A 257 -1.72 -3.97 -1.14
CA ALA A 257 -2.57 -4.66 -0.17
C ALA A 257 -1.76 -5.16 1.03
N LEU A 258 -2.05 -4.66 2.23
CA LEU A 258 -1.50 -5.18 3.49
C LEU A 258 -2.31 -6.37 4.02
N LYS A 259 -3.63 -6.36 3.74
CA LYS A 259 -4.57 -7.43 4.05
C LYS A 259 -5.57 -7.52 2.90
N ASN A 260 -5.83 -8.72 2.40
CA ASN A 260 -6.88 -8.91 1.40
C ASN A 260 -7.54 -10.28 1.59
N ARG A 261 -8.78 -10.31 2.09
CA ARG A 261 -9.55 -11.56 2.22
C ARG A 261 -10.03 -12.12 0.88
N PHE A 262 -9.97 -11.31 -0.18
CA PHE A 262 -10.52 -11.63 -1.50
C PHE A 262 -9.45 -11.68 -2.60
N GLY A 263 -8.17 -11.63 -2.27
CA GLY A 263 -7.10 -11.53 -3.25
C GLY A 263 -5.72 -11.65 -2.62
N SER A 264 -4.69 -11.49 -3.44
CA SER A 264 -3.31 -11.54 -2.98
C SER A 264 -2.92 -10.25 -2.25
N THR A 265 -2.08 -10.36 -1.22
CA THR A 265 -1.41 -9.22 -0.59
C THR A 265 -0.13 -8.81 -1.31
N ASN A 266 0.35 -9.64 -2.24
CA ASN A 266 1.58 -9.35 -2.95
C ASN A 266 1.37 -8.40 -4.14
N ASP A 267 0.13 -8.21 -4.58
CA ASP A 267 -0.20 -7.37 -5.72
C ASP A 267 -0.01 -5.87 -5.42
N VAL A 268 0.49 -5.15 -6.42
CA VAL A 268 0.81 -3.71 -6.34
C VAL A 268 0.31 -3.00 -7.58
N GLY A 269 -0.41 -1.91 -7.35
CA GLY A 269 -0.85 -0.96 -8.37
C GLY A 269 0.10 0.23 -8.42
N VAL A 270 0.50 0.64 -9.62
CA VAL A 270 1.44 1.77 -9.81
C VAL A 270 0.71 2.91 -10.52
N PHE A 271 0.83 4.11 -9.95
CA PHE A 271 0.18 5.31 -10.45
C PHE A 271 1.16 6.47 -10.57
N GLU A 272 0.89 7.38 -11.50
CA GLU A 272 1.60 8.65 -11.64
C GLU A 272 0.60 9.79 -11.38
N MET A 273 0.97 10.77 -10.55
CA MET A 273 0.13 11.95 -10.33
C MET A 273 0.39 12.98 -11.43
N ARG A 274 -0.62 13.25 -12.26
CA ARG A 274 -0.58 14.28 -13.31
C ARG A 274 -1.58 15.39 -13.02
N GLN A 275 -1.61 16.43 -13.87
CA GLN A 275 -2.55 17.56 -13.71
C GLN A 275 -4.03 17.12 -13.65
N GLY A 276 -4.39 16.10 -14.43
CA GLY A 276 -5.75 15.53 -14.46
C GLY A 276 -6.03 14.44 -13.42
N GLY A 277 -5.17 14.25 -12.42
CA GLY A 277 -5.31 13.19 -11.40
C GLY A 277 -4.34 12.03 -11.60
N LEU A 278 -4.71 10.86 -11.08
CA LEU A 278 -3.85 9.66 -11.08
C LEU A 278 -3.98 8.89 -12.39
N VAL A 279 -2.85 8.65 -13.06
CA VAL A 279 -2.78 7.84 -14.27
C VAL A 279 -2.16 6.49 -13.96
N GLU A 280 -2.78 5.42 -14.45
CA GLU A 280 -2.29 4.05 -14.26
C GLU A 280 -1.01 3.81 -15.04
N VAL A 281 -0.04 3.15 -14.41
CA VAL A 281 1.24 2.78 -15.03
C VAL A 281 1.25 1.28 -15.25
N ALA A 282 0.63 0.84 -16.35
CA ALA A 282 0.51 -0.58 -16.69
C ALA A 282 1.87 -1.26 -16.90
N ASP A 283 2.83 -0.56 -17.52
CA ASP A 283 4.17 -1.08 -17.82
C ASP A 283 5.24 -0.07 -17.38
N ALA A 284 5.45 0.06 -16.07
CA ALA A 284 6.50 0.92 -15.50
C ALA A 284 7.90 0.55 -16.03
N SER A 285 8.16 -0.75 -16.20
CA SER A 285 9.39 -1.30 -16.77
C SER A 285 9.70 -0.76 -18.19
N ALA A 286 8.69 -0.56 -19.04
CA ALA A 286 8.89 -0.09 -20.41
C ALA A 286 9.55 1.30 -20.44
N ARG A 287 9.10 2.18 -19.55
CA ARG A 287 9.62 3.54 -19.46
C ARG A 287 11.05 3.54 -18.96
N PHE A 288 11.34 2.80 -17.90
CA PHE A 288 12.69 2.72 -17.35
C PHE A 288 13.70 2.11 -18.30
N VAL A 289 13.32 1.06 -19.03
CA VAL A 289 14.21 0.45 -20.03
C VAL A 289 14.42 1.38 -21.22
N GLY A 290 13.37 2.10 -21.64
CA GLY A 290 13.47 3.08 -22.73
C GLY A 290 14.37 4.28 -22.38
N GLU A 291 14.31 4.74 -21.13
CA GLU A 291 15.10 5.87 -20.61
C GLU A 291 16.48 5.44 -20.06
N ALA A 292 16.75 4.12 -19.95
CA ALA A 292 17.97 3.59 -19.33
C ALA A 292 19.23 4.12 -20.01
N THR A 293 20.09 4.76 -19.22
CA THR A 293 21.33 5.34 -19.73
C THR A 293 22.30 4.22 -20.11
N ARG A 294 22.93 4.29 -21.28
CA ARG A 294 23.88 3.26 -21.75
C ARG A 294 25.34 3.68 -21.50
N ALA A 295 25.55 4.38 -20.39
CA ALA A 295 26.80 5.02 -20.01
C ALA A 295 27.52 4.26 -18.87
N PRO A 296 28.81 4.55 -18.62
CA PRO A 296 29.48 4.09 -17.41
C PRO A 296 28.68 4.46 -16.16
N GLY A 297 28.55 3.52 -15.24
CA GLY A 297 27.79 3.72 -14.01
C GLY A 297 26.32 3.34 -14.09
N SER A 298 25.81 2.84 -15.23
CA SER A 298 24.40 2.46 -15.36
C SER A 298 24.20 0.96 -15.53
N VAL A 299 23.18 0.42 -14.85
CA VAL A 299 22.70 -0.96 -14.99
C VAL A 299 21.19 -1.02 -14.74
N VAL A 300 20.48 -1.95 -15.37
CA VAL A 300 19.07 -2.22 -15.07
C VAL A 300 18.98 -3.28 -13.98
N LEU A 301 18.29 -2.96 -12.90
CA LEU A 301 17.91 -3.88 -11.85
C LEU A 301 16.53 -4.46 -12.15
N ALA A 302 16.42 -5.79 -12.18
CA ALA A 302 15.13 -6.46 -12.15
C ALA A 302 14.65 -6.57 -10.70
N ALA A 303 14.07 -5.48 -10.20
CA ALA A 303 13.57 -5.37 -8.84
C ALA A 303 12.21 -6.09 -8.67
N MET A 304 11.82 -6.37 -7.44
CA MET A 304 10.51 -6.87 -7.05
C MET A 304 9.84 -5.90 -6.09
N GLU A 305 8.69 -5.39 -6.49
CA GLU A 305 7.81 -4.60 -5.65
C GLU A 305 6.62 -5.49 -5.24
N GLY A 306 6.72 -6.16 -4.09
CA GLY A 306 5.83 -7.27 -3.75
C GLY A 306 6.00 -8.45 -4.72
N SER A 307 4.92 -8.86 -5.40
CA SER A 307 4.98 -9.89 -6.45
C SER A 307 5.23 -9.35 -7.85
N ARG A 308 5.27 -8.02 -8.04
CA ARG A 308 5.43 -7.40 -9.35
C ARG A 308 6.91 -7.16 -9.66
N PRO A 309 7.45 -7.78 -10.72
CA PRO A 309 8.77 -7.40 -11.20
C PRO A 309 8.72 -5.99 -11.80
N LEU A 310 9.72 -5.17 -11.49
CA LEU A 310 9.91 -3.83 -12.02
C LEU A 310 11.35 -3.69 -12.49
N LEU A 311 11.55 -3.32 -13.76
CA LEU A 311 12.87 -2.98 -14.27
C LEU A 311 13.17 -1.53 -13.92
N VAL A 312 14.22 -1.28 -13.14
CA VAL A 312 14.62 0.08 -12.71
C VAL A 312 16.09 0.30 -12.96
N GLU A 313 16.47 1.48 -13.45
CA GLU A 313 17.88 1.81 -13.66
C GLU A 313 18.54 2.18 -12.33
N VAL A 314 19.69 1.57 -12.03
CA VAL A 314 20.59 1.95 -10.95
C VAL A 314 21.79 2.65 -11.55
N GLN A 315 22.02 3.88 -11.10
CA GLN A 315 23.08 4.75 -11.55
C GLN A 315 24.11 4.94 -10.43
N ALA A 316 25.38 4.98 -10.80
CA ALA A 316 26.48 5.29 -9.91
C ALA A 316 27.42 6.32 -10.53
N LEU A 317 27.94 7.20 -9.70
CA LEU A 317 29.03 8.11 -10.02
C LEU A 317 30.13 7.94 -8.98
N VAL A 318 31.34 7.70 -9.45
CA VAL A 318 32.53 7.55 -8.62
C VAL A 318 33.52 8.63 -9.04
N SER A 319 33.92 9.49 -8.11
CA SER A 319 34.84 10.60 -8.35
C SER A 319 35.91 10.63 -7.27
N PRO A 320 37.17 11.02 -7.56
CA PRO A 320 38.15 11.29 -6.51
C PRO A 320 37.58 12.25 -5.47
N SER A 321 37.76 11.94 -4.18
CA SER A 321 37.34 12.81 -3.09
C SER A 321 38.42 13.82 -2.75
N GLU A 322 38.02 15.06 -2.49
CA GLU A 322 38.87 16.11 -1.93
C GLU A 322 38.76 16.21 -0.40
N ILE A 323 37.87 15.41 0.21
CA ILE A 323 37.50 15.49 1.63
C ILE A 323 37.71 14.13 2.32
N VAL A 324 38.11 14.15 3.60
CA VAL A 324 38.22 12.97 4.45
C VAL A 324 37.22 13.08 5.62
N PRO A 325 36.30 12.12 5.82
CA PRO A 325 36.09 10.93 4.99
C PRO A 325 35.34 11.24 3.67
N PRO A 326 35.54 10.43 2.60
CA PRO A 326 34.81 10.58 1.35
C PRO A 326 33.28 10.45 1.50
N ARG A 327 32.57 11.14 0.61
CA ARG A 327 31.10 11.17 0.57
C ARG A 327 30.55 9.85 0.05
N ARG A 328 29.48 9.39 0.69
CA ARG A 328 28.69 8.23 0.28
C ARG A 328 27.23 8.62 0.34
N VAL A 329 26.66 8.89 -0.82
CA VAL A 329 25.31 9.43 -0.97
C VAL A 329 24.50 8.44 -1.79
N CYS A 330 23.31 8.09 -1.31
CA CYS A 330 22.41 7.20 -2.04
C CYS A 330 20.98 7.73 -2.02
N THR A 331 20.30 7.57 -3.15
CA THR A 331 18.87 7.86 -3.31
C THR A 331 18.18 6.62 -3.86
N GLY A 332 17.12 6.17 -3.18
CA GLY A 332 16.36 4.98 -3.57
C GLY A 332 16.88 3.64 -3.03
N ILE A 333 18.02 3.60 -2.33
CA ILE A 333 18.59 2.40 -1.69
C ILE A 333 19.03 2.74 -0.26
N ASP A 334 19.03 1.75 0.62
CA ASP A 334 19.54 1.88 1.99
C ASP A 334 21.04 2.18 2.05
N ARG A 335 21.42 3.09 2.95
CA ARG A 335 22.81 3.56 3.10
C ARG A 335 23.73 2.50 3.70
N ASN A 336 23.23 1.66 4.60
CA ASN A 336 24.04 0.59 5.20
C ASN A 336 24.30 -0.51 4.18
N ARG A 337 23.30 -0.84 3.36
CA ARG A 337 23.43 -1.76 2.22
C ARG A 337 24.49 -1.28 1.23
N LEU A 338 24.48 0.01 0.86
CA LEU A 338 25.54 0.60 0.03
C LEU A 338 26.92 0.37 0.68
N ALA A 339 27.07 0.68 1.97
CA ALA A 339 28.36 0.53 2.66
C ALA A 339 28.88 -0.93 2.63
N LEU A 340 28.00 -1.91 2.83
CA LEU A 340 28.36 -3.33 2.76
C LEU A 340 28.79 -3.74 1.34
N VAL A 341 28.02 -3.35 0.32
CA VAL A 341 28.34 -3.66 -1.08
C VAL A 341 29.70 -3.07 -1.47
N LEU A 342 30.00 -1.83 -1.08
CA LEU A 342 31.30 -1.21 -1.34
C LEU A 342 32.46 -1.96 -0.66
N ALA A 343 32.27 -2.43 0.57
CA ALA A 343 33.28 -3.20 1.29
C ALA A 343 33.57 -4.55 0.61
N VAL A 344 32.53 -5.27 0.20
CA VAL A 344 32.65 -6.55 -0.52
C VAL A 344 33.30 -6.33 -1.90
N LEU A 345 32.90 -5.29 -2.62
CA LEU A 345 33.47 -4.92 -3.92
C LEU A 345 34.99 -4.67 -3.83
N GLY A 346 35.42 -3.92 -2.81
CA GLY A 346 36.85 -3.70 -2.55
C GLY A 346 37.59 -4.99 -2.21
N ARG A 347 37.08 -5.78 -1.27
CA ARG A 347 37.75 -6.97 -0.74
C ARG A 347 37.80 -8.14 -1.72
N HIS A 348 36.68 -8.43 -2.40
CA HIS A 348 36.50 -9.67 -3.19
C HIS A 348 36.59 -9.45 -4.70
N ALA A 349 36.27 -8.26 -5.20
CA ALA A 349 36.40 -7.94 -6.63
C ALA A 349 37.65 -7.10 -6.97
N GLY A 350 38.35 -6.57 -5.97
CA GLY A 350 39.56 -5.76 -6.16
C GLY A 350 39.29 -4.37 -6.73
N ILE A 351 38.06 -3.86 -6.58
CA ILE A 351 37.68 -2.51 -7.02
C ILE A 351 37.53 -1.66 -5.75
N GLY A 352 38.63 -1.04 -5.33
CA GLY A 352 38.67 -0.18 -4.16
C GLY A 352 38.22 1.24 -4.49
N VAL A 353 37.15 1.70 -3.84
CA VAL A 353 36.65 3.09 -3.93
C VAL A 353 36.81 3.86 -2.61
N GLY A 354 37.76 3.42 -1.77
CA GLY A 354 37.93 3.94 -0.41
C GLY A 354 38.32 5.41 -0.32
N SER A 355 38.96 5.95 -1.36
CA SER A 355 39.38 7.36 -1.49
C SER A 355 38.49 8.19 -2.42
N ALA A 356 37.37 7.63 -2.87
CA ALA A 356 36.47 8.24 -3.84
C ALA A 356 35.13 8.58 -3.20
N ASP A 357 34.56 9.69 -3.65
CA ASP A 357 33.15 9.98 -3.43
C ASP A 357 32.32 9.03 -4.28
N VAL A 358 31.30 8.42 -3.67
CA VAL A 358 30.38 7.49 -4.32
C VAL A 358 28.95 8.00 -4.18
N PHE A 359 28.31 8.23 -5.33
CA PHE A 359 26.91 8.59 -5.43
C PHE A 359 26.17 7.46 -6.13
N VAL A 360 25.06 7.00 -5.55
CA VAL A 360 24.18 5.98 -6.15
C VAL A 360 22.75 6.49 -6.22
N ASN A 361 22.09 6.33 -7.36
CA ASN A 361 20.72 6.79 -7.57
C ASN A 361 19.90 5.72 -8.27
N VAL A 362 18.70 5.44 -7.79
CA VAL A 362 17.71 4.65 -8.52
C VAL A 362 16.83 5.60 -9.34
N ALA A 363 16.86 5.45 -10.66
CA ALA A 363 16.11 6.29 -11.57
C ALA A 363 14.59 6.20 -11.31
N GLY A 364 13.87 7.29 -11.61
CA GLY A 364 12.42 7.37 -11.40
C GLY A 364 11.96 7.64 -9.97
N GLY A 365 12.89 7.82 -9.03
CA GLY A 365 12.54 8.00 -7.62
C GLY A 365 11.94 6.74 -6.99
N VAL A 366 12.22 5.55 -7.54
CA VAL A 366 11.77 4.29 -6.95
C VAL A 366 12.67 3.96 -5.75
N ARG A 367 12.09 3.45 -4.66
CA ARG A 367 12.86 2.91 -3.53
C ARG A 367 12.86 1.41 -3.69
N VAL A 368 14.06 0.85 -3.70
CA VAL A 368 14.24 -0.59 -3.77
C VAL A 368 14.81 -1.03 -2.43
N ASP A 369 13.96 -1.69 -1.64
CA ASP A 369 14.34 -2.25 -0.35
C ASP A 369 14.28 -3.77 -0.40
N GLU A 370 15.25 -4.35 -1.10
CA GLU A 370 15.35 -5.80 -1.21
C GLU A 370 16.79 -6.27 -1.47
N PRO A 371 17.13 -7.53 -1.13
CA PRO A 371 18.46 -8.11 -1.40
C PRO A 371 18.83 -8.17 -2.88
N GLY A 372 17.87 -8.27 -3.79
CA GLY A 372 18.13 -8.36 -5.23
C GLY A 372 18.86 -7.15 -5.81
N ALA A 373 18.87 -6.01 -5.12
CA ALA A 373 19.49 -4.77 -5.55
C ALA A 373 21.03 -4.75 -5.40
N ASP A 374 21.59 -5.61 -4.55
CA ASP A 374 23.01 -5.52 -4.16
C ASP A 374 23.94 -5.68 -5.37
N LEU A 375 23.66 -6.65 -6.24
CA LEU A 375 24.43 -6.87 -7.47
C LEU A 375 24.36 -5.67 -8.41
N ALA A 376 23.19 -5.05 -8.57
CA ALA A 376 23.03 -3.86 -9.41
C ALA A 376 23.88 -2.69 -8.89
N VAL A 377 23.86 -2.44 -7.58
CA VAL A 377 24.73 -1.42 -6.97
C VAL A 377 26.20 -1.73 -7.23
N ALA A 378 26.62 -2.98 -7.04
CA ALA A 378 28.00 -3.38 -7.23
C ALA A 378 28.46 -3.21 -8.69
N LEU A 379 27.63 -3.61 -9.66
CA LEU A 379 27.92 -3.48 -11.09
C LEU A 379 27.94 -2.02 -11.54
N ALA A 380 26.99 -1.20 -11.09
CA ALA A 380 26.95 0.24 -11.37
C ALA A 380 28.22 0.93 -10.86
N VAL A 381 28.58 0.70 -9.58
CA VAL A 381 29.79 1.29 -9.00
C VAL A 381 31.06 0.79 -9.70
N ALA A 382 31.16 -0.50 -10.01
CA ALA A 382 32.30 -1.06 -10.74
C ALA A 382 32.44 -0.45 -12.14
N SER A 383 31.31 -0.24 -12.84
CA SER A 383 31.26 0.40 -14.15
C SER A 383 31.73 1.87 -14.08
N ALA A 384 31.22 2.62 -13.11
CA ALA A 384 31.61 4.02 -12.89
C ALA A 384 33.10 4.16 -12.51
N ALA A 385 33.57 3.35 -11.55
CA ALA A 385 34.95 3.38 -11.07
C ALA A 385 35.98 3.05 -12.17
N ARG A 386 35.59 2.26 -13.17
CA ARG A 386 36.45 1.94 -14.33
C ARG A 386 36.22 2.83 -15.54
N GLY A 387 35.20 3.70 -15.52
CA GLY A 387 34.81 4.49 -16.70
C GLY A 387 34.36 3.63 -17.90
N MET A 388 33.89 2.40 -17.65
CA MET A 388 33.54 1.44 -18.70
C MET A 388 32.06 1.09 -18.63
N ARG A 389 31.34 1.24 -19.74
CA ARG A 389 29.94 0.80 -19.86
C ARG A 389 29.82 -0.73 -19.73
N LEU A 390 28.72 -1.20 -19.16
CA LEU A 390 28.40 -2.62 -19.07
C LEU A 390 27.82 -3.13 -20.40
N GLY A 391 28.14 -4.38 -20.76
CA GLY A 391 27.50 -5.10 -21.87
C GLY A 391 27.67 -4.48 -23.27
N ARG A 392 26.70 -4.72 -24.17
CA ARG A 392 26.71 -4.28 -25.58
C ARG A 392 26.06 -2.89 -25.75
N PRO A 393 26.40 -2.09 -26.77
CA PRO A 393 25.87 -0.72 -26.91
C PRO A 393 24.35 -0.68 -27.17
N GLU A 394 23.83 -1.78 -27.70
CA GLU A 394 22.47 -1.92 -28.19
C GLU A 394 21.45 -2.11 -27.07
N SER A 395 21.86 -2.69 -25.93
CA SER A 395 20.98 -3.05 -24.83
C SER A 395 21.64 -2.83 -23.47
N PRO A 396 20.95 -2.23 -22.49
CA PRO A 396 21.47 -2.17 -21.12
C PRO A 396 21.56 -3.60 -20.54
N VAL A 397 22.46 -3.79 -19.58
CA VAL A 397 22.55 -5.05 -18.83
C VAL A 397 21.48 -5.06 -17.76
N ALA A 398 20.66 -6.13 -17.73
CA ALA A 398 19.78 -6.40 -16.61
C ALA A 398 20.44 -7.34 -15.60
N CYS A 399 20.20 -7.12 -14.31
CA CYS A 399 20.70 -8.00 -13.26
C CYS A 399 19.80 -8.05 -12.03
N PHE A 400 20.01 -9.06 -11.20
CA PHE A 400 19.48 -9.14 -9.84
C PHE A 400 20.31 -10.12 -9.01
N GLY A 401 20.45 -9.89 -7.72
CA GLY A 401 21.12 -10.83 -6.83
C GLY A 401 21.60 -10.20 -5.54
N GLU A 402 21.61 -11.00 -4.48
CA GLU A 402 22.15 -10.60 -3.19
C GLU A 402 23.66 -10.85 -3.16
N VAL A 403 24.41 -9.90 -2.61
CA VAL A 403 25.86 -9.99 -2.47
C VAL A 403 26.18 -10.39 -1.04
N GLY A 404 26.68 -11.61 -0.86
CA GLY A 404 27.13 -12.08 0.44
C GLY A 404 28.44 -11.42 0.88
N LEU A 405 28.69 -11.38 2.19
CA LEU A 405 29.90 -10.78 2.75
C LEU A 405 31.19 -11.52 2.37
N THR A 406 31.09 -12.76 1.88
CA THR A 406 32.24 -13.52 1.37
C THR A 406 32.45 -13.37 -0.15
N GLY A 407 31.66 -12.51 -0.80
CA GLY A 407 31.76 -12.20 -2.23
C GLY A 407 31.00 -13.17 -3.15
N GLU A 408 30.25 -14.10 -2.59
CA GLU A 408 29.32 -14.99 -3.28
C GLU A 408 28.04 -14.25 -3.70
N LEU A 409 27.42 -14.70 -4.78
CA LEU A 409 26.09 -14.23 -5.19
C LEU A 409 25.03 -15.22 -4.73
N ARG A 410 24.03 -14.73 -4.01
CA ARG A 410 22.97 -15.55 -3.42
C ARG A 410 21.67 -15.40 -4.22
N SER A 411 20.89 -16.48 -4.23
CA SER A 411 19.56 -16.50 -4.83
C SER A 411 18.60 -15.57 -4.10
N VAL A 412 17.72 -14.92 -4.85
CA VAL A 412 16.66 -14.04 -4.32
C VAL A 412 15.28 -14.52 -4.77
N ALA A 413 14.24 -14.06 -4.08
CA ALA A 413 12.87 -14.45 -4.37
C ALA A 413 12.44 -14.08 -5.80
N HIS A 414 11.56 -14.91 -6.36
CA HIS A 414 10.88 -14.70 -7.65
C HIS A 414 11.81 -14.56 -8.87
N ALA A 415 12.92 -15.31 -8.92
CA ALA A 415 13.86 -15.31 -10.05
C ALA A 415 13.17 -15.47 -11.42
N ASP A 416 12.24 -16.42 -11.55
CA ASP A 416 11.51 -16.65 -12.82
C ASP A 416 10.72 -15.42 -13.28
N ARG A 417 10.11 -14.68 -12.35
CA ARG A 417 9.33 -13.47 -12.69
C ARG A 417 10.24 -12.32 -13.10
N ARG A 418 11.37 -12.14 -12.42
CA ARG A 418 12.39 -11.15 -12.80
C ARG A 418 12.93 -11.43 -14.20
N LEU A 419 13.25 -12.69 -14.48
CA LEU A 419 13.71 -13.15 -15.79
C LEU A 419 12.65 -12.96 -16.87
N ALA A 420 11.39 -13.32 -16.61
CA ALA A 420 10.30 -13.14 -17.55
C ALA A 420 10.08 -11.66 -17.91
N GLU A 421 10.12 -10.77 -16.91
CA GLU A 421 9.99 -9.32 -17.12
C GLU A 421 11.17 -8.76 -17.94
N ALA A 422 12.40 -9.11 -17.59
CA ALA A 422 13.57 -8.68 -18.36
C ALA A 422 13.52 -9.17 -19.82
N ARG A 423 13.06 -10.41 -20.06
CA ARG A 423 12.86 -10.96 -21.41
C ARG A 423 11.78 -10.22 -22.19
N LYS A 424 10.67 -9.82 -21.54
CA LYS A 424 9.59 -9.03 -22.16
C LYS A 424 10.12 -7.74 -22.80
N PHE A 425 11.18 -7.16 -22.23
CA PHE A 425 11.83 -5.94 -22.72
C PHE A 425 13.16 -6.17 -23.44
N GLY A 426 13.47 -7.41 -23.84
CA GLY A 426 14.65 -7.73 -24.63
C GLY A 426 15.98 -7.60 -23.89
N LEU A 427 15.99 -7.66 -22.55
CA LEU A 427 17.20 -7.49 -21.72
C LEU A 427 17.90 -8.82 -21.38
N ALA A 428 17.81 -9.82 -22.26
CA ALA A 428 18.55 -11.07 -22.08
C ALA A 428 19.95 -10.98 -22.72
N PRO A 429 21.00 -11.56 -22.12
CA PRO A 429 21.00 -12.30 -20.86
C PRO A 429 20.91 -11.40 -19.62
N VAL A 430 20.30 -11.92 -18.55
CA VAL A 430 20.19 -11.25 -17.25
C VAL A 430 21.24 -11.84 -16.32
N ILE A 431 22.03 -10.98 -15.69
CA ILE A 431 23.10 -11.39 -14.79
C ILE A 431 22.52 -11.68 -13.42
N GLY A 432 22.80 -12.85 -12.87
CA GLY A 432 22.17 -13.31 -11.66
C GLY A 432 23.06 -14.18 -10.78
N PRO A 433 22.45 -14.86 -9.80
CA PRO A 433 23.15 -15.75 -8.87
C PRO A 433 23.92 -16.89 -9.54
N GLU A 434 23.61 -17.21 -10.81
CA GLU A 434 24.32 -18.22 -11.62
C GLU A 434 25.81 -17.90 -11.83
N SER A 435 26.22 -16.63 -11.77
CA SER A 435 27.64 -16.27 -11.88
C SER A 435 28.45 -16.66 -10.63
N VAL A 436 27.82 -17.21 -9.58
CA VAL A 436 28.37 -17.76 -8.31
C VAL A 436 29.10 -16.74 -7.41
N THR A 437 29.89 -15.82 -7.98
CA THR A 437 30.64 -14.80 -7.26
C THR A 437 30.51 -13.42 -7.90
N LEU A 438 30.61 -12.38 -7.08
CA LEU A 438 30.57 -10.99 -7.53
C LEU A 438 31.67 -10.69 -8.57
N LYS A 439 32.88 -11.23 -8.36
CA LYS A 439 34.01 -11.05 -9.27
C LYS A 439 33.75 -11.67 -10.65
N ALA A 440 33.08 -12.83 -10.70
CA ALA A 440 32.72 -13.48 -11.95
C ALA A 440 31.65 -12.67 -12.71
N ALA A 441 30.58 -12.24 -12.03
CA ALA A 441 29.55 -11.39 -12.62
C ALA A 441 30.14 -10.10 -13.22
N ILE A 442 31.04 -9.42 -12.51
CA ILE A 442 31.73 -8.21 -13.00
C ILE A 442 32.53 -8.49 -14.28
N LYS A 443 33.25 -9.63 -14.34
CA LYS A 443 34.03 -10.02 -15.53
C LYS A 443 33.15 -10.37 -16.73
N GLU A 444 31.95 -10.89 -16.48
CA GLU A 444 30.99 -11.25 -17.52
C GLU A 444 30.45 -10.01 -18.24
N VAL A 445 30.23 -8.92 -17.50
CA VAL A 445 29.59 -7.70 -18.04
C VAL A 445 30.56 -6.61 -18.46
N LEU A 446 31.75 -6.54 -17.85
CA LEU A 446 32.77 -5.58 -18.24
C LEU A 446 33.60 -6.13 -19.39
N PRO A 447 33.75 -5.38 -20.49
CA PRO A 447 34.68 -5.76 -21.55
C PRO A 447 36.07 -6.01 -20.96
N THR A 448 36.69 -7.15 -21.27
CA THR A 448 38.13 -7.30 -21.04
C THR A 448 38.83 -6.27 -21.92
N ALA A 449 39.58 -5.34 -21.31
CA ALA A 449 40.43 -4.43 -22.05
C ALA A 449 41.29 -5.26 -23.01
N ARG A 450 41.09 -5.12 -24.32
CA ARG A 450 42.14 -5.52 -25.27
C ARG A 450 43.32 -4.61 -24.95
N PRO A 451 44.53 -5.14 -24.70
CA PRO A 451 45.70 -4.28 -24.65
C PRO A 451 45.75 -3.54 -25.98
N VAL A 452 45.73 -2.21 -25.92
CA VAL A 452 46.03 -1.38 -27.08
C VAL A 452 47.45 -1.76 -27.46
N ALA A 453 47.61 -2.43 -28.61
CA ALA A 453 48.91 -2.70 -29.17
C ALA A 453 49.62 -1.34 -29.35
N ALA A 454 50.79 -1.23 -28.71
CA ALA A 454 51.61 -0.03 -28.67
C ALA A 454 52.07 0.44 -30.04
#